data_AF-A0A960BDL2-F1
#
_entry.id   AF-A0A960BDL2-F1
#
_cell.length_a   1.000
_cell.length_b   1.000
_cell.length_c   1.000
_cell.angle_alpha   90.00
_cell.angle_beta   90.00
_cell.angle_gamma   90.00
#
_symmetry.space_group_name_H-M   'P 1'
#
loop_
_entity.id
_entity.type
_entity.pdbx_description
1 polymer ?
#
loop_
_entity_poly.entity_id
_entity_poly.type
_entity_poly.pdbx_seq_one_letter_code
_entity_poly.pdbx_strand_id
1 'polypeptide(L)'
;IEKIKYSIKKSYMRKGEEVVRKNFEAVDNTLVNLREIPVSAQATSTIELPPTVSANAPEFVRNVTAMMMAGRGDELPVSALPVDGTYPSATTQWEKRNISNFVPVWEPNVCIQCGNCSMVCPHGVIRSKFYNESSLESAPKAFRTAPIDARGFPDIRYTLQVYLEDCT
;
A
#
# COMPACT_ATOMS: atom_id res chain seq x y z
N ILE A 1 -5.16 -1.99 -36.61
CA ILE A 1 -6.08 -2.44 -35.54
C ILE A 1 -6.48 -3.91 -35.70
N GLU A 2 -6.78 -4.39 -36.92
CA GLU A 2 -7.12 -5.81 -37.18
C GLU A 2 -6.14 -6.84 -36.59
N LYS A 3 -4.82 -6.64 -36.73
CA LYS A 3 -3.83 -7.54 -36.13
C LYS A 3 -3.93 -7.61 -34.59
N ILE A 4 -4.32 -6.51 -33.94
CA ILE A 4 -4.53 -6.44 -32.49
C ILE A 4 -5.78 -7.23 -32.12
N LYS A 5 -6.91 -7.01 -32.80
CA LYS A 5 -8.16 -7.76 -32.58
C LYS A 5 -7.98 -9.26 -32.86
N TYR A 6 -7.23 -9.62 -33.90
CA TYR A 6 -6.86 -11.03 -34.16
C TYR A 6 -6.08 -11.64 -32.99
N SER A 7 -5.06 -10.94 -32.49
CA SER A 7 -4.27 -11.41 -31.34
C SER A 7 -5.13 -11.55 -30.08
N ILE A 8 -6.03 -10.60 -29.80
CA ILE A 8 -6.99 -10.67 -28.69
C ILE A 8 -7.87 -11.92 -28.82
N LYS A 9 -8.46 -12.17 -29.98
CA LYS A 9 -9.28 -13.38 -30.20
C LYS A 9 -8.47 -14.64 -29.96
N LYS A 10 -7.27 -14.75 -30.55
CA LYS A 10 -6.38 -15.90 -30.37
C LYS A 10 -6.03 -16.14 -28.90
N SER A 11 -5.73 -15.09 -28.14
CA SER A 11 -5.34 -15.18 -26.73
C SER A 11 -6.52 -15.48 -25.80
N TYR A 12 -7.68 -14.85 -26.03
CA TYR A 12 -8.79 -14.83 -25.08
C TYR A 12 -10.01 -15.65 -25.51
N MET A 13 -10.03 -16.28 -26.69
CA MET A 13 -11.19 -17.11 -27.10
C MET A 13 -11.53 -18.19 -26.09
N ARG A 14 -10.54 -18.75 -25.38
CA ARG A 14 -10.75 -19.76 -24.33
C ARG A 14 -11.47 -19.21 -23.08
N LYS A 15 -11.55 -17.89 -22.93
CA LYS A 15 -12.23 -17.19 -21.82
C LYS A 15 -13.68 -16.84 -22.17
N GLY A 16 -14.15 -17.19 -23.37
CA GLY A 16 -15.51 -16.94 -23.85
C GLY A 16 -15.62 -15.72 -24.75
N GLU A 17 -16.63 -15.75 -25.63
CA GLU A 17 -16.84 -14.71 -26.65
C GLU A 17 -17.10 -13.33 -26.03
N GLU A 18 -17.78 -13.29 -24.87
CA GLU A 18 -18.05 -12.05 -24.15
C GLU A 18 -16.77 -11.32 -23.70
N VAL A 19 -15.73 -12.07 -23.28
CA VAL A 19 -14.44 -11.48 -22.92
C VAL A 19 -13.76 -10.90 -24.16
N VAL A 20 -13.79 -11.62 -25.28
CA VAL A 20 -13.24 -11.14 -26.56
C VAL A 20 -13.97 -9.86 -27.01
N ARG A 21 -15.31 -9.86 -26.94
CA ARG A 21 -16.16 -8.72 -27.29
C ARG A 21 -15.81 -7.48 -26.46
N LYS A 22 -15.73 -7.60 -25.13
CA LYS A 22 -15.33 -6.49 -24.23
C LYS A 22 -13.94 -5.95 -24.55
N ASN A 23 -12.98 -6.81 -24.90
CA ASN A 23 -11.66 -6.36 -25.31
C ASN A 23 -11.68 -5.64 -26.67
N PHE A 24 -12.51 -6.06 -27.61
CA PHE A 24 -12.69 -5.34 -28.88
C PHE A 24 -13.30 -3.96 -28.66
N GLU A 25 -14.32 -3.86 -27.80
CA GLU A 25 -14.92 -2.58 -27.42
C GLU A 25 -13.90 -1.63 -26.78
N ALA A 26 -13.02 -2.14 -25.90
CA ALA A 26 -11.95 -1.35 -25.31
C ALA A 26 -10.99 -0.78 -26.37
N VAL A 27 -10.62 -1.59 -27.38
CA VAL A 27 -9.76 -1.14 -28.50
C VAL A 27 -10.44 -0.05 -29.31
N ASP A 28 -11.72 -0.23 -29.65
CA ASP A 28 -12.46 0.75 -30.45
C ASP A 28 -12.65 2.06 -29.67
N ASN A 29 -13.00 1.97 -28.39
CA ASN A 29 -13.13 3.14 -27.51
C ASN A 29 -11.80 3.88 -27.31
N THR A 30 -10.67 3.17 -27.30
CA THR A 30 -9.35 3.80 -27.19
C THR A 30 -9.11 4.77 -28.35
N LEU A 31 -9.47 4.38 -29.57
CA LEU A 31 -9.26 5.23 -30.76
C LEU A 31 -10.16 6.47 -30.75
N VAL A 32 -11.41 6.31 -30.30
CA VAL A 32 -12.37 7.42 -30.18
C VAL A 32 -11.93 8.45 -29.13
N ASN A 33 -11.27 7.99 -28.07
CA ASN A 33 -10.87 8.81 -26.93
C ASN A 33 -9.39 9.20 -26.92
N LEU A 34 -8.61 8.82 -27.94
CA LEU A 34 -7.21 9.22 -28.05
C LEU A 34 -7.14 10.67 -28.54
N ARG A 35 -6.67 11.56 -27.67
CA ARG A 35 -6.53 13.00 -27.95
C ARG A 35 -5.11 13.44 -27.61
N GLU A 36 -4.54 14.30 -28.47
CA GLU A 36 -3.29 14.99 -28.16
C GLU A 36 -3.54 16.02 -27.06
N ILE A 37 -2.65 16.06 -26.07
CA ILE A 37 -2.66 17.07 -25.01
C ILE A 37 -1.52 18.04 -25.30
N PRO A 38 -1.79 19.31 -25.65
CA PRO A 38 -0.72 20.28 -25.85
C PRO A 38 -0.06 20.60 -24.51
N VAL A 39 1.25 20.40 -24.42
CA VAL A 39 2.04 20.66 -23.21
C VAL A 39 2.86 21.93 -23.40
N SER A 40 2.94 22.76 -22.35
CA SER A 40 3.80 23.95 -22.33
C SER A 40 5.28 23.58 -22.47
N ALA A 41 6.07 24.46 -23.09
CA ALA A 41 7.53 24.31 -23.17
C ALA A 41 8.22 24.38 -21.80
N GLN A 42 7.56 24.96 -20.80
CA GLN A 42 8.09 25.10 -19.43
C GLN A 42 7.11 24.49 -18.42
N ALA A 43 7.65 23.71 -17.48
CA ALA A 43 6.92 23.21 -16.33
C ALA A 43 6.65 24.35 -15.34
N THR A 44 5.39 24.55 -14.96
CA THR A 44 4.95 25.61 -14.04
C THR A 44 4.50 25.08 -12.67
N SER A 45 4.53 23.75 -12.49
CA SER A 45 4.11 23.12 -11.23
C SER A 45 5.04 23.52 -10.10
N THR A 46 4.47 23.97 -8.98
CA THR A 46 5.17 24.16 -7.71
C THR A 46 5.04 22.94 -6.80
N ILE A 47 4.38 21.87 -7.27
CA ILE A 47 4.22 20.63 -6.52
C ILE A 47 5.48 19.80 -6.70
N GLU A 48 6.16 19.53 -5.59
CA GLU A 48 7.33 18.66 -5.55
C GLU A 48 6.93 17.20 -5.36
N LEU A 49 7.77 16.30 -5.87
CA LEU A 49 7.62 14.87 -5.62
C LEU A 49 7.92 14.60 -4.15
N PRO A 50 7.03 13.91 -3.39
CA PRO A 50 7.34 13.52 -2.02
C PRO A 50 8.53 12.56 -2.00
N PRO A 51 9.31 12.54 -0.91
CA PRO A 51 10.41 11.59 -0.77
C PRO A 51 9.88 10.15 -0.78
N THR A 52 10.64 9.24 -1.37
CA THR A 52 10.27 7.81 -1.51
C THR A 52 10.05 7.12 -0.16
N VAL A 53 10.75 7.56 0.89
CA VAL A 53 10.60 7.06 2.26
C VAL A 53 10.61 8.24 3.23
N SER A 54 10.11 8.03 4.45
CA SER A 54 10.13 9.04 5.51
C SER A 54 11.55 9.53 5.83
N ALA A 55 11.68 10.83 6.13
CA ALA A 55 12.94 11.39 6.64
C ALA A 55 13.39 10.75 7.97
N ASN A 56 12.47 10.11 8.71
CA ASN A 56 12.77 9.38 9.96
C ASN A 56 13.37 7.99 9.71
N ALA A 57 13.42 7.52 8.47
CA ALA A 57 14.01 6.23 8.15
C ALA A 57 15.53 6.22 8.42
N PRO A 58 16.12 5.06 8.79
CA PRO A 58 17.56 4.92 8.94
C PRO A 58 18.31 5.37 7.69
N GLU A 59 19.53 5.86 7.86
CA GLU A 59 20.34 6.40 6.76
C GLU A 59 20.48 5.42 5.60
N PHE A 60 20.74 4.14 5.89
CA PHE A 60 20.83 3.11 4.86
C PHE A 60 19.53 2.98 4.04
N VAL A 61 18.36 3.09 4.67
CA VAL A 61 17.07 3.04 3.98
C VAL A 61 16.89 4.27 3.09
N ARG A 62 17.25 5.47 3.58
CA ARG A 62 17.12 6.72 2.80
C ARG A 62 18.08 6.82 1.63
N ASN A 63 19.33 6.37 1.80
CA ASN A 63 20.39 6.60 0.83
C ASN A 63 20.58 5.42 -0.14
N VAL A 64 20.23 4.20 0.26
CA VAL A 64 20.40 2.99 -0.54
C VAL A 64 19.05 2.43 -0.97
N THR A 65 18.22 2.00 -0.01
CA THR A 65 16.95 1.32 -0.32
C THR A 65 15.98 2.20 -1.10
N ALA A 66 15.85 3.48 -0.72
CA ALA A 66 14.96 4.43 -1.40
C ALA A 66 15.38 4.71 -2.84
N MET A 67 16.69 4.73 -3.13
CA MET A 67 17.20 4.89 -4.50
C MET A 67 16.83 3.68 -5.37
N MET A 68 16.96 2.47 -4.82
CA MET A 68 16.52 1.25 -5.51
C MET A 68 15.00 1.25 -5.74
N MET A 69 14.21 1.62 -4.72
CA MET A 69 12.75 1.74 -4.83
C MET A 69 12.32 2.75 -5.90
N ALA A 70 13.09 3.84 -6.06
CA ALA A 70 12.87 4.87 -7.08
C ALA A 70 13.33 4.46 -8.49
N GLY A 71 13.79 3.22 -8.69
CA GLY A 71 14.31 2.73 -9.97
C GLY A 71 15.68 3.30 -10.34
N ARG A 72 16.42 3.84 -9.38
CA ARG A 72 17.75 4.46 -9.55
C ARG A 72 18.86 3.64 -8.90
N GLY A 73 18.67 2.31 -8.83
CA GLY A 73 19.62 1.39 -8.20
C GLY A 73 21.00 1.41 -8.87
N ASP A 74 21.05 1.54 -10.19
CA ASP A 74 22.29 1.57 -10.98
C ASP A 74 23.17 2.81 -10.73
N GLU A 75 22.61 3.87 -10.13
CA GLU A 75 23.36 5.08 -9.76
C GLU A 75 24.13 4.91 -8.45
N LEU A 76 23.86 3.84 -7.68
CA LEU A 76 24.54 3.61 -6.41
C LEU A 76 25.99 3.16 -6.66
N PRO A 77 26.99 3.82 -6.06
CA PRO A 77 28.36 3.37 -6.16
C PRO A 77 28.54 2.06 -5.38
N VAL A 78 29.53 1.25 -5.78
CA VAL A 78 29.89 0.02 -5.05
C VAL A 78 30.19 0.30 -3.57
N SER A 79 30.73 1.47 -3.25
CA SER A 79 31.03 1.89 -1.86
C SER A 79 29.79 2.13 -0.99
N ALA A 80 28.59 2.24 -1.57
CA ALA A 80 27.35 2.37 -0.82
C ALA A 80 26.83 1.01 -0.28
N LEU A 81 27.35 -0.11 -0.78
CA LEU A 81 26.91 -1.45 -0.41
C LEU A 81 27.88 -2.10 0.59
N PRO A 82 27.38 -2.85 1.59
CA PRO A 82 28.23 -3.61 2.50
C PRO A 82 29.00 -4.70 1.76
N VAL A 83 30.28 -4.86 2.09
CA VAL A 83 31.19 -5.80 1.40
C VAL A 83 30.80 -7.27 1.58
N ASP A 84 30.02 -7.57 2.62
CA ASP A 84 29.52 -8.89 2.98
C ASP A 84 28.07 -9.13 2.53
N GLY A 85 27.46 -8.16 1.86
CA GLY A 85 26.06 -8.24 1.40
C GLY A 85 25.02 -8.17 2.52
N THR A 86 25.39 -7.78 3.74
CA THR A 86 24.43 -7.63 4.84
C THR A 86 23.52 -6.42 4.66
N TYR A 87 22.26 -6.52 5.11
CA TYR A 87 21.28 -5.43 5.06
C TYR A 87 20.62 -5.27 6.44
N PRO A 88 20.23 -4.05 6.84
CA PRO A 88 19.45 -3.84 8.05
C PRO A 88 18.12 -4.60 8.00
N SER A 89 17.67 -5.09 9.16
CA SER A 89 16.35 -5.69 9.30
C SER A 89 15.25 -4.62 9.44
N ALA A 90 13.99 -5.04 9.35
CA ALA A 90 12.81 -4.18 9.55
C ALA A 90 12.77 -2.93 8.64
N THR A 91 13.29 -3.01 7.42
CA THR A 91 13.28 -1.90 6.46
C THR A 91 11.91 -1.71 5.79
N THR A 92 11.11 -2.77 5.68
CA THR A 92 9.78 -2.74 5.05
C THR A 92 8.80 -1.78 5.71
N GLN A 93 8.97 -1.47 7.00
CA GLN A 93 8.12 -0.51 7.72
C GLN A 93 8.18 0.91 7.14
N TRP A 94 9.19 1.22 6.32
CA TRP A 94 9.40 2.51 5.67
C TRP A 94 8.84 2.60 4.25
N GLU A 95 8.39 1.48 3.67
CA GLU A 95 8.00 1.44 2.25
C GLU A 95 6.63 2.09 1.97
N LYS A 96 5.65 1.86 2.85
CA LYS A 96 4.31 2.49 2.81
C LYS A 96 3.69 2.52 1.40
N ARG A 97 3.69 1.36 0.74
CA ARG A 97 3.40 1.22 -0.70
C ARG A 97 1.99 1.65 -1.10
N ASN A 98 1.04 1.60 -0.18
CA ASN A 98 -0.33 2.09 -0.34
C ASN A 98 -1.03 1.61 -1.63
N ILE A 99 -0.99 0.30 -1.89
CA ILE A 99 -1.44 -0.30 -3.15
C ILE A 99 -2.84 -0.90 -3.12
N SER A 100 -3.46 -1.02 -1.94
CA SER A 100 -4.76 -1.66 -1.84
C SER A 100 -5.88 -0.74 -2.28
N ASN A 101 -6.83 -1.28 -3.06
CA ASN A 101 -8.05 -0.57 -3.43
C ASN A 101 -9.05 -0.51 -2.26
N PHE A 102 -8.98 -1.46 -1.33
CA PHE A 102 -9.92 -1.59 -0.22
C PHE A 102 -9.18 -1.95 1.05
N VAL A 103 -9.54 -1.29 2.14
CA VAL A 103 -8.94 -1.53 3.46
C VAL A 103 -10.03 -1.85 4.48
N PRO A 104 -9.75 -2.76 5.44
CA PRO A 104 -10.73 -3.08 6.48
C PRO A 104 -10.92 -1.90 7.41
N VAL A 105 -12.16 -1.68 7.82
CA VAL A 105 -12.53 -0.66 8.80
C VAL A 105 -13.06 -1.38 10.03
N TRP A 106 -12.41 -1.16 11.19
CA TRP A 106 -12.81 -1.83 12.42
C TRP A 106 -14.09 -1.25 13.00
N GLU A 107 -15.07 -2.11 13.29
CA GLU A 107 -16.33 -1.78 13.96
C GLU A 107 -16.33 -2.33 15.40
N PRO A 108 -16.13 -1.48 16.43
CA PRO A 108 -16.00 -1.93 17.82
C PRO A 108 -17.21 -2.70 18.34
N ASN A 109 -18.43 -2.28 17.97
CA ASN A 109 -19.69 -2.80 18.52
C ASN A 109 -19.97 -4.27 18.14
N VAL A 110 -19.37 -4.76 17.04
CA VAL A 110 -19.56 -6.14 16.55
C VAL A 110 -18.31 -7.00 16.78
N CYS A 111 -17.23 -6.43 17.28
CA CYS A 111 -15.96 -7.11 17.45
C CYS A 111 -15.93 -7.90 18.75
N ILE A 112 -15.86 -9.23 18.64
CA ILE A 112 -15.71 -10.15 19.79
C ILE A 112 -14.26 -10.33 20.27
N GLN A 113 -13.33 -9.51 19.78
CA GLN A 113 -11.93 -9.48 20.22
C GLN A 113 -11.15 -10.81 20.08
N CYS A 114 -11.55 -11.68 19.14
CA CYS A 114 -10.94 -13.01 18.97
C CYS A 114 -9.52 -13.03 18.40
N GLY A 115 -9.04 -11.92 17.83
CA GLY A 115 -7.69 -11.82 17.25
C GLY A 115 -7.48 -12.53 15.91
N ASN A 116 -8.47 -13.25 15.37
CA ASN A 116 -8.35 -13.99 14.11
C ASN A 116 -7.89 -13.12 12.94
N CYS A 117 -8.44 -11.91 12.81
CA CYS A 117 -8.06 -10.95 11.78
C CYS A 117 -6.57 -10.55 11.83
N SER A 118 -5.99 -10.47 13.02
CA SER A 118 -4.56 -10.20 13.18
C SER A 118 -3.71 -11.42 12.83
N MET A 119 -4.14 -12.61 13.25
CA MET A 119 -3.46 -13.88 12.99
C MET A 119 -3.40 -14.23 11.49
N VAL A 120 -4.51 -14.02 10.76
CA VAL A 120 -4.59 -14.41 9.34
C VAL A 120 -3.99 -13.37 8.39
N CYS A 121 -3.64 -12.18 8.90
CA CYS A 121 -3.10 -11.12 8.05
C CYS A 121 -1.70 -11.52 7.54
N PRO A 122 -1.52 -11.75 6.23
CA PRO A 122 -0.25 -12.24 5.70
C PRO A 122 0.86 -11.17 5.67
N HIS A 123 0.52 -9.91 5.95
CA HIS A 123 1.42 -8.76 5.91
C HIS A 123 1.61 -8.09 7.28
N GLY A 124 0.97 -8.60 8.34
CA GLY A 124 1.04 -8.00 9.68
C GLY A 124 0.44 -6.60 9.77
N VAL A 125 -0.55 -6.30 8.94
CA VAL A 125 -1.21 -4.98 8.80
C VAL A 125 -2.30 -4.73 9.81
N ILE A 126 -3.00 -5.78 10.25
CA ILE A 126 -4.07 -5.68 11.23
C ILE A 126 -3.51 -6.15 12.57
N ARG A 127 -3.49 -5.26 13.57
CA ARG A 127 -2.89 -5.55 14.88
C ARG A 127 -3.84 -5.20 16.01
N SER A 128 -4.06 -6.17 16.88
CA SER A 128 -4.70 -5.95 18.18
C SER A 128 -3.75 -5.21 19.12
N LYS A 129 -4.26 -4.21 19.83
CA LYS A 129 -3.54 -3.48 20.89
C LYS A 129 -4.40 -3.44 22.15
N PHE A 130 -3.72 -3.65 23.27
CA PHE A 130 -4.28 -3.56 24.61
C PHE A 130 -3.46 -2.53 25.38
N TYR A 131 -4.11 -1.60 26.06
CA TYR A 131 -3.46 -0.51 26.77
C TYR A 131 -4.37 0.01 27.89
N ASN A 132 -3.81 0.64 28.91
CA ASN A 132 -4.60 1.27 29.96
C ASN A 132 -5.36 2.48 29.40
N GLU A 133 -6.58 2.72 29.87
CA GLU A 133 -7.40 3.84 29.40
C GLU A 133 -6.73 5.21 29.56
N SER A 134 -5.82 5.39 30.52
CA SER A 134 -5.01 6.62 30.67
C SER A 134 -4.18 6.96 29.42
N SER A 135 -3.80 5.97 28.61
CA SER A 135 -3.12 6.22 27.33
C SER A 135 -4.01 6.90 26.28
N LEU A 136 -5.31 7.02 26.52
CA LEU A 136 -6.24 7.71 25.62
C LEU A 136 -6.28 9.23 25.84
N GLU A 137 -5.68 9.76 26.90
CA GLU A 137 -5.70 11.21 27.20
C GLU A 137 -5.15 12.06 26.04
N SER A 138 -4.13 11.55 25.35
CA SER A 138 -3.52 12.20 24.18
C SER A 138 -3.95 11.60 22.84
N ALA A 139 -4.94 10.71 22.83
CA ALA A 139 -5.35 10.03 21.60
C ALA A 139 -6.07 11.00 20.63
N PRO A 140 -5.88 10.86 19.32
CA PRO A 140 -6.67 11.59 18.34
C PRO A 140 -8.18 11.36 18.54
N LYS A 141 -9.02 12.37 18.31
CA LYS A 141 -10.49 12.27 18.47
C LYS A 141 -11.12 11.12 17.66
N ALA A 142 -10.54 10.78 16.52
CA ALA A 142 -11.01 9.71 15.64
C ALA A 142 -10.48 8.31 16.02
N PHE A 143 -9.63 8.21 17.06
CA PHE A 143 -9.06 6.95 17.48
C PHE A 143 -10.12 6.04 18.08
N ARG A 144 -10.39 4.91 17.41
CA ARG A 144 -11.41 3.95 17.84
C ARG A 144 -10.86 3.06 18.95
N THR A 145 -11.70 2.81 19.95
CA THR A 145 -11.34 2.01 21.13
C THR A 145 -12.59 1.32 21.70
N ALA A 146 -12.42 0.15 22.31
CA ALA A 146 -13.45 -0.58 23.05
C ALA A 146 -12.91 -0.99 24.43
N PRO A 147 -13.75 -1.23 25.45
CA PRO A 147 -13.32 -1.98 26.65
C PRO A 147 -12.82 -3.37 26.24
N ILE A 148 -11.82 -3.91 26.92
CA ILE A 148 -11.42 -5.30 26.68
C ILE A 148 -12.52 -6.26 27.17
N ASP A 149 -12.81 -7.31 26.39
CA ASP A 149 -13.71 -8.40 26.78
C ASP A 149 -12.91 -9.50 27.48
N ALA A 150 -12.39 -9.17 28.66
CA ALA A 150 -11.62 -10.09 29.48
C ALA A 150 -11.84 -9.82 30.97
N ARG A 151 -12.02 -10.89 31.76
CA ARG A 151 -12.21 -10.77 33.21
C ARG A 151 -10.92 -10.30 33.89
N GLY A 152 -11.03 -9.32 34.78
CA GLY A 152 -9.91 -8.84 35.61
C GLY A 152 -9.16 -7.63 35.04
N PHE A 153 -9.66 -7.02 33.96
CA PHE A 153 -9.01 -5.89 33.28
C PHE A 153 -9.96 -4.70 33.04
N PRO A 154 -10.56 -4.11 34.10
CA PRO A 154 -11.57 -3.05 33.95
C PRO A 154 -11.03 -1.79 33.27
N ASP A 155 -9.76 -1.47 33.49
CA ASP A 155 -9.14 -0.23 33.00
C ASP A 155 -8.37 -0.43 31.68
N ILE A 156 -8.53 -1.60 31.04
CA ILE A 156 -7.85 -1.92 29.79
C ILE A 156 -8.78 -1.73 28.61
N ARG A 157 -8.24 -1.08 27.59
CA ARG A 157 -8.88 -0.80 26.32
C ARG A 157 -8.28 -1.67 25.22
N TYR A 158 -9.11 -2.01 24.24
CA TYR A 158 -8.79 -2.76 23.06
C TYR A 158 -8.94 -1.87 21.81
N THR A 159 -7.98 -1.97 20.89
CA THR A 159 -8.10 -1.43 19.54
C THR A 159 -7.61 -2.46 18.53
N LEU A 160 -8.38 -2.67 17.47
CA LEU A 160 -7.88 -3.31 16.25
C LEU A 160 -7.43 -2.23 15.28
N GLN A 161 -6.12 -2.02 15.17
CA GLN A 161 -5.53 -1.00 14.30
C GLN A 161 -5.14 -1.60 12.95
N VAL A 162 -5.48 -0.89 11.88
CA VAL A 162 -5.12 -1.23 10.50
C VAL A 162 -4.08 -0.22 10.00
N TYR A 163 -2.94 -0.71 9.52
CA TYR A 163 -1.88 0.11 8.91
C TYR A 163 -2.11 0.19 7.40
N LEU A 164 -2.96 1.14 6.98
CA LEU A 164 -3.55 1.19 5.63
C LEU A 164 -2.51 1.10 4.50
N GLU A 165 -1.42 1.83 4.64
CA GLU A 165 -0.36 1.95 3.62
C GLU A 165 0.43 0.66 3.41
N ASP A 166 0.31 -0.33 4.30
CA ASP A 166 0.94 -1.63 4.20
C ASP A 166 -0.06 -2.72 3.75
N CYS A 167 -1.34 -2.38 3.56
CA CYS A 167 -2.40 -3.31 3.17
C CYS A 167 -2.30 -3.71 1.69
N THR A 168 -2.82 -4.90 1.37
CA THR A 168 -2.93 -5.45 0.01
C THR A 168 -4.34 -5.91 -0.26
#